data_AF-A0A9X4EQ83-F1
#
_entry.id   AF-A0A9X4EQ83-F1
#
_cell.length_a   1.000
_cell.length_b   1.000
_cell.length_c   1.000
_cell.angle_alpha   90.00
_cell.angle_beta   90.00
_cell.angle_gamma   90.00
#
_symmetry.space_group_name_H-M   'P 1'
#
loop_
_entity.id
_entity.type
_entity.pdbx_description
1 polymer ?
#
loop_
_entity_poly.entity_id
_entity_poly.type
_entity_poly.pdbx_seq_one_letter_code
_entity_poly.pdbx_strand_id
1 'polypeptide(L)'
;MLSQRINQLSFRNVILQNDNRDQLISTLNNWKTAQLAIMNGSEDLKTSKITNRDTYSKLNTGLKIINNTDSIIRKGNLNNASLILINKNVDEFLPLMESIVVDLTEITDQKLSNIVIIEIVLALITIIIIFVEFQLIIKPSYNKIVSQNNRLREIAWKQSHEVRKPIATILGISNAIQNNASMSAEEKNKCLSYLFEATDELDQVINEIVNKTN
;
A
#
# COMPACT_ATOMS: atom_id res chain seq x y z
N MET A 1 15.26 -35.95 -10.14
CA MET A 1 14.97 -36.12 -8.69
C MET A 1 16.07 -36.93 -8.03
N LEU A 2 16.38 -36.67 -6.75
CA LEU A 2 17.45 -37.35 -6.01
C LEU A 2 17.16 -38.85 -5.80
N SER A 3 15.91 -39.22 -5.51
CA SER A 3 15.47 -40.63 -5.37
C SER A 3 15.74 -41.47 -6.63
N GLN A 4 15.39 -40.93 -7.81
CA GLN A 4 15.66 -41.58 -9.09
C GLN A 4 17.17 -41.68 -9.41
N ARG A 5 17.94 -40.66 -9.03
CA ARG A 5 19.40 -40.68 -9.19
C ARG A 5 20.06 -41.74 -8.28
N ILE A 6 19.54 -41.95 -7.07
CA ILE A 6 19.96 -43.06 -6.20
C ILE A 6 19.72 -44.39 -6.89
N ASN A 7 18.51 -44.60 -7.43
CA ASN A 7 18.18 -45.84 -8.13
C ASN A 7 19.14 -46.11 -9.30
N GLN A 8 19.38 -45.10 -10.14
CA GLN A 8 20.30 -45.18 -11.28
C GLN A 8 21.74 -45.50 -10.84
N LEU A 9 22.26 -44.84 -9.81
CA LEU A 9 23.62 -45.07 -9.31
C LEU A 9 23.75 -46.45 -8.65
N SER A 10 22.72 -46.91 -7.94
CA SER A 10 22.67 -48.26 -7.39
C SER A 10 22.70 -49.31 -8.49
N PHE A 11 21.93 -49.14 -9.57
CA PHE A 11 21.97 -50.02 -10.74
C PHE A 11 23.38 -50.10 -11.36
N ARG A 12 24.04 -48.96 -11.55
CA ARG A 12 25.40 -48.91 -12.13
C ARG A 12 26.44 -49.61 -11.26
N ASN A 13 26.38 -49.44 -9.94
CA ASN A 13 27.33 -50.10 -9.03
C ASN A 13 27.12 -51.61 -8.99
N VAL A 14 25.87 -52.09 -9.04
CA VAL A 14 25.54 -53.53 -8.93
C VAL A 14 25.74 -54.28 -10.25
N ILE A 15 25.27 -53.72 -11.37
CA ILE A 15 25.23 -54.42 -12.67
C ILE A 15 26.45 -54.11 -13.54
N LEU A 16 26.92 -52.86 -13.55
CA LEU A 16 28.03 -52.43 -14.40
C LEU A 16 29.40 -52.51 -13.71
N GLN A 17 29.42 -52.91 -12.42
CA GLN A 17 30.64 -52.96 -11.57
C GLN A 17 31.49 -51.69 -11.63
N ASN A 18 30.83 -50.54 -11.86
CA ASN A 18 31.48 -49.26 -11.99
C ASN A 18 31.50 -48.58 -10.62
N ASP A 19 32.69 -48.44 -10.02
CA ASP A 19 32.92 -47.96 -8.65
C ASP A 19 32.60 -46.46 -8.48
N ASN A 20 31.31 -46.14 -8.51
CA ASN A 20 30.78 -44.80 -8.26
C ASN A 20 30.18 -44.70 -6.85
N ARG A 21 30.75 -45.44 -5.89
CA ARG A 21 30.21 -45.52 -4.53
C ARG A 21 30.21 -44.16 -3.83
N ASP A 22 31.24 -43.36 -4.06
CA ASP A 22 31.34 -41.99 -3.52
C ASP A 22 30.22 -41.08 -4.03
N GLN A 23 29.92 -41.15 -5.33
CA GLN A 23 28.82 -40.38 -5.92
C GLN A 23 27.46 -40.84 -5.40
N LEU A 24 27.27 -42.15 -5.19
CA LEU A 24 26.06 -42.71 -4.60
C LEU A 24 25.86 -42.20 -3.16
N ILE A 25 26.91 -42.28 -2.34
CA ILE A 25 26.91 -41.80 -0.95
C ILE A 25 26.66 -40.28 -0.88
N SER A 26 27.31 -39.51 -1.74
CA SER A 26 27.10 -38.05 -1.81
C SER A 26 25.65 -37.72 -2.19
N THR A 27 25.09 -38.40 -3.19
CA THR A 27 23.69 -38.19 -3.63
C THR A 27 22.72 -38.53 -2.49
N LEU A 28 23.02 -39.57 -1.71
CA LEU A 28 22.19 -40.03 -0.59
C LEU A 28 22.20 -39.04 0.57
N ASN A 29 23.38 -38.50 0.89
CA ASN A 29 23.52 -37.41 1.85
C ASN A 29 22.70 -36.20 1.40
N ASN A 30 22.82 -35.78 0.15
CA ASN A 30 22.06 -34.65 -0.39
C ASN A 30 20.54 -34.90 -0.31
N TRP A 31 20.09 -36.12 -0.57
CA TRP A 31 18.67 -36.47 -0.46
C TRP A 31 18.16 -36.37 0.98
N LYS A 32 18.93 -36.89 1.94
CA LYS A 32 18.60 -36.80 3.36
C LYS A 32 18.62 -35.36 3.87
N THR A 33 19.63 -34.58 3.50
CA THR A 33 19.73 -33.16 3.86
C THR A 33 18.56 -32.36 3.30
N ALA A 34 18.18 -32.59 2.04
CA ALA A 34 17.03 -31.93 1.43
C ALA A 34 15.73 -32.26 2.18
N GLN A 35 15.50 -33.52 2.55
CA GLN A 35 14.32 -33.92 3.34
C GLN A 35 14.29 -33.22 4.71
N LEU A 36 15.42 -33.18 5.41
CA LEU A 36 15.52 -32.55 6.72
C LEU A 36 15.35 -31.02 6.65
N ALA A 37 15.88 -30.39 5.59
CA ALA A 37 15.68 -28.96 5.35
C ALA A 37 14.21 -28.63 5.11
N ILE A 38 13.50 -29.44 4.33
CA ILE A 38 12.05 -29.27 4.12
C ILE A 38 11.29 -29.40 5.45
N MET A 39 11.65 -30.38 6.29
CA MET A 39 10.97 -30.62 7.57
C MET A 39 11.23 -29.52 8.62
N ASN A 40 12.49 -29.11 8.77
CA ASN A 40 12.91 -28.27 9.89
C ASN A 40 13.13 -26.80 9.51
N GLY A 41 13.13 -26.49 8.21
CA GLY A 41 13.63 -25.24 7.67
C GLY A 41 15.16 -25.22 7.58
N SER A 42 15.68 -24.32 6.77
CA SER A 42 17.10 -24.07 6.58
C SER A 42 17.25 -22.63 6.11
N GLU A 43 18.07 -21.85 6.82
CA GLU A 43 18.40 -20.47 6.45
C GLU A 43 19.13 -20.44 5.10
N ASP A 44 20.07 -21.36 4.88
CA ASP A 44 20.84 -21.49 3.64
C ASP A 44 19.94 -21.72 2.41
N LEU A 45 18.91 -22.55 2.58
CA LEU A 45 17.96 -22.90 1.51
C LEU A 45 16.71 -22.01 1.51
N LYS A 46 16.63 -21.01 2.40
CA LYS A 46 15.47 -20.13 2.59
C LYS A 46 14.15 -20.91 2.73
N THR A 47 14.20 -22.04 3.41
CA THR A 47 13.03 -22.89 3.65
C THR A 47 12.47 -22.63 5.04
N SER A 48 11.16 -22.39 5.13
CA SER A 48 10.47 -22.27 6.41
C SER A 48 10.12 -23.65 6.97
N LYS A 49 10.14 -23.78 8.30
CA LYS A 49 9.73 -25.02 8.97
C LYS A 49 8.27 -25.34 8.67
N ILE A 50 8.00 -26.60 8.35
CA ILE A 50 6.64 -27.06 8.12
C ILE A 50 5.91 -27.21 9.46
N THR A 51 4.77 -26.53 9.56
CA THR A 51 3.89 -26.55 10.74
C THR A 51 2.66 -27.44 10.56
N ASN A 52 2.29 -27.79 9.32
CA ASN A 52 1.17 -28.67 9.05
C ASN A 52 1.49 -30.10 9.54
N ARG A 53 0.65 -30.62 10.45
CA ARG A 53 0.86 -31.92 11.09
C ARG A 53 0.79 -33.09 10.12
N ASP A 54 -0.12 -33.06 9.15
CA ASP A 54 -0.30 -34.14 8.17
C ASP A 54 0.89 -34.20 7.21
N THR A 55 1.25 -33.06 6.60
CA THR A 55 2.42 -32.93 5.73
C THR A 55 3.71 -33.31 6.47
N TYR A 56 3.86 -32.92 7.74
CA TYR A 56 5.00 -33.32 8.57
C TYR A 56 5.06 -34.83 8.80
N SER A 57 3.91 -35.49 9.02
CA SER A 57 3.82 -36.95 9.15
C SER A 57 4.24 -37.66 7.86
N LYS A 58 3.77 -37.18 6.70
CA LYS A 58 4.17 -37.68 5.37
C LYS A 58 5.68 -37.52 5.15
N LEU A 59 6.24 -36.35 5.48
CA LEU A 59 7.68 -36.11 5.39
C LEU A 59 8.50 -37.02 6.31
N ASN A 60 8.02 -37.28 7.53
CA ASN A 60 8.66 -38.22 8.43
C ASN A 60 8.62 -39.65 7.87
N THR A 61 7.53 -40.03 7.19
CA THR A 61 7.45 -41.31 6.46
C THR A 61 8.48 -41.37 5.34
N GLY A 62 8.64 -40.30 4.56
CA GLY A 62 9.68 -40.18 3.54
C GLY A 62 11.09 -40.29 4.13
N LEU A 63 11.34 -39.69 5.29
CA LEU A 63 12.62 -39.79 6.00
C LEU A 63 12.92 -41.23 6.44
N LYS A 64 11.92 -42.02 6.86
CA LYS A 64 12.09 -43.45 7.15
C LYS A 64 12.52 -44.23 5.92
N ILE A 65 11.93 -43.97 4.76
CA ILE A 65 12.30 -44.61 3.48
C ILE A 65 13.75 -44.27 3.10
N ILE A 66 14.15 -43.00 3.27
CA ILE A 66 15.54 -42.56 3.04
C ILE A 66 16.51 -43.27 3.98
N ASN A 67 16.21 -43.35 5.28
CA ASN A 67 17.07 -44.03 6.25
C ASN A 67 17.17 -45.54 6.00
N ASN A 68 16.07 -46.18 5.57
CA ASN A 68 16.10 -47.58 5.16
C ASN A 68 17.04 -47.77 3.97
N THR A 69 16.93 -46.91 2.95
CA THR A 69 17.80 -46.92 1.76
C THR A 69 19.27 -46.67 2.13
N ASP A 70 19.52 -45.72 3.03
CA ASP A 70 20.87 -45.43 3.55
C ASP A 70 21.49 -46.63 4.25
N SER A 71 20.70 -47.34 5.07
CA SER A 71 21.17 -48.54 5.76
C SER A 71 21.57 -49.66 4.79
N ILE A 72 20.83 -49.84 3.69
CA ILE A 72 21.11 -50.85 2.66
C ILE A 72 22.43 -50.52 1.94
N ILE A 73 22.61 -49.25 1.56
CA ILE A 73 23.78 -48.79 0.79
C ILE A 73 25.07 -48.81 1.65
N ARG A 74 24.98 -48.45 2.93
CA ARG A 74 26.15 -48.34 3.82
C ARG A 74 26.55 -49.66 4.49
N LYS A 75 25.59 -50.52 4.86
CA LYS A 75 25.88 -51.76 5.61
C LYS A 75 26.10 -52.99 4.74
N GLY A 76 25.67 -52.97 3.47
CA GLY A 76 25.65 -54.16 2.61
C GLY A 76 26.75 -54.22 1.55
N ASN A 77 27.02 -55.43 1.06
CA ASN A 77 27.64 -55.62 -0.24
C ASN A 77 26.56 -55.37 -1.30
N LEU A 78 26.77 -54.37 -2.17
CA LEU A 78 25.78 -53.98 -3.18
C LEU A 78 25.61 -55.13 -4.19
N ASN A 79 24.50 -55.84 -4.08
CA ASN A 79 24.15 -56.99 -4.91
C ASN A 79 22.71 -56.85 -5.47
N ASN A 80 22.29 -57.81 -6.28
CA ASN A 80 20.95 -57.78 -6.89
C ASN A 80 19.80 -57.71 -5.87
N ALA A 81 19.93 -58.36 -4.70
CA ALA A 81 18.92 -58.29 -3.65
C ALA A 81 18.80 -56.89 -3.05
N SER A 82 19.95 -56.23 -2.80
CA SER A 82 19.97 -54.83 -2.33
C SER A 82 19.36 -53.88 -3.37
N LEU A 83 19.60 -54.13 -4.66
CA LEU A 83 19.04 -53.33 -5.75
C LEU A 83 17.51 -53.43 -5.80
N ILE A 84 16.94 -54.62 -5.61
CA ILE A 84 15.48 -54.81 -5.57
C ILE A 84 14.86 -54.02 -4.40
N LEU A 85 15.49 -54.06 -3.22
CA LEU A 85 15.02 -53.32 -2.05
C LEU A 85 15.12 -51.80 -2.23
N ILE A 86 16.20 -51.31 -2.87
CA ILE A 86 16.37 -49.88 -3.19
C ILE A 86 15.30 -49.42 -4.19
N ASN A 87 15.04 -50.20 -5.25
CA ASN A 87 13.97 -49.92 -6.21
C ASN A 87 12.63 -49.80 -5.49
N LYS A 88 12.27 -50.79 -4.66
CA LYS A 88 11.02 -50.77 -3.89
C LYS A 88 10.89 -49.52 -3.00
N ASN A 89 11.95 -49.15 -2.29
CA ASN A 89 11.94 -47.94 -1.46
C ASN A 89 11.75 -46.68 -2.31
N VAL A 90 12.42 -46.58 -3.46
CA VAL A 90 12.28 -45.44 -4.38
C VAL A 90 10.86 -45.38 -4.95
N ASP A 91 10.29 -46.51 -5.35
CA ASP A 91 8.93 -46.61 -5.89
C ASP A 91 7.86 -46.23 -4.84
N GLU A 92 8.05 -46.60 -3.58
CA GLU A 92 7.19 -46.16 -2.46
C GLU A 92 7.34 -44.67 -2.15
N PHE A 93 8.54 -44.10 -2.35
CA PHE A 93 8.83 -42.70 -2.04
C PHE A 93 8.22 -41.71 -3.04
N LEU A 94 8.16 -42.07 -4.32
CA LEU A 94 7.70 -41.17 -5.39
C LEU A 94 6.27 -40.64 -5.16
N PRO A 95 5.23 -41.50 -5.02
CA PRO A 95 3.86 -41.01 -4.83
C PRO A 95 3.69 -40.25 -3.49
N LEU A 96 4.46 -40.63 -2.47
CA LEU A 96 4.50 -39.92 -1.20
C LEU A 96 5.02 -38.49 -1.38
N MET A 97 6.11 -38.31 -2.12
CA MET A 97 6.66 -36.99 -2.41
C MET A 97 5.75 -36.16 -3.31
N GLU A 98 5.09 -36.77 -4.30
CA GLU A 98 4.09 -36.08 -5.12
C GLU A 98 2.96 -35.54 -4.25
N SER A 99 2.42 -36.35 -3.32
CA SER A 99 1.42 -35.87 -2.37
C SER A 99 1.94 -34.74 -1.47
N ILE A 100 3.18 -34.83 -0.97
CA ILE A 100 3.78 -33.78 -0.15
C ILE A 100 3.92 -32.48 -0.94
N VAL A 101 4.35 -32.54 -2.20
CA VAL A 101 4.48 -31.36 -3.07
C VAL A 101 3.11 -30.71 -3.26
N VAL A 102 2.06 -31.49 -3.50
CA VAL A 102 0.69 -30.99 -3.61
C VAL A 102 0.25 -30.29 -2.32
N ASP A 103 0.43 -30.92 -1.16
CA ASP A 103 0.09 -30.31 0.13
C ASP A 103 0.82 -28.97 0.34
N LEU A 104 2.10 -28.90 0.01
CA LEU A 104 2.91 -27.70 0.15
C LEU A 104 2.48 -26.58 -0.80
N THR A 105 2.13 -26.93 -2.03
CA THR A 105 1.56 -25.99 -3.00
C THR A 105 0.23 -25.44 -2.48
N GLU A 106 -0.66 -26.30 -1.99
CA GLU A 106 -1.96 -25.86 -1.47
C GLU A 106 -1.81 -24.93 -0.26
N ILE A 107 -0.92 -25.26 0.68
CA ILE A 107 -0.62 -24.39 1.83
C ILE A 107 -0.09 -23.03 1.36
N THR A 108 0.74 -23.01 0.32
CA THR A 108 1.33 -21.79 -0.22
C THR A 108 0.26 -20.93 -0.92
N ASP A 109 -0.60 -21.55 -1.72
CA ASP A 109 -1.68 -20.88 -2.43
C ASP A 109 -2.72 -20.30 -1.45
N GLN A 110 -3.05 -21.03 -0.38
CA GLN A 110 -3.90 -20.53 0.69
C GLN A 110 -3.29 -19.31 1.40
N LYS A 111 -1.99 -19.35 1.73
CA LYS A 111 -1.29 -18.21 2.32
C LYS A 111 -1.30 -17.00 1.40
N LEU A 112 -1.04 -17.21 0.10
CA LEU A 112 -1.06 -16.16 -0.90
C LEU A 112 -2.45 -15.51 -0.98
N SER A 113 -3.51 -16.33 -1.05
CA SER A 113 -4.90 -15.83 -1.07
C SER A 113 -5.23 -15.02 0.19
N ASN A 114 -4.78 -15.45 1.37
CA ASN A 114 -5.01 -14.70 2.61
C ASN A 114 -4.33 -13.32 2.58
N ILE A 115 -3.09 -13.25 2.07
CA ILE A 115 -2.37 -11.98 1.92
C ILE A 115 -3.12 -11.04 0.98
N VAL A 116 -3.59 -11.55 -0.17
CA VAL A 116 -4.36 -10.76 -1.14
C VAL A 116 -5.66 -10.21 -0.53
N ILE A 117 -6.39 -11.02 0.25
CA ILE A 117 -7.62 -10.56 0.94
C ILE A 117 -7.30 -9.42 1.91
N ILE A 118 -6.24 -9.57 2.71
CA ILE A 118 -5.81 -8.54 3.66
C ILE A 118 -5.47 -7.23 2.94
N GLU A 119 -4.75 -7.31 1.83
CA GLU A 119 -4.40 -6.13 1.02
C GLU A 119 -5.64 -5.41 0.47
N ILE A 120 -6.61 -6.16 -0.07
CA ILE A 120 -7.88 -5.60 -0.57
C ILE A 120 -8.63 -4.88 0.56
N VAL A 121 -8.70 -5.47 1.75
CA VAL A 121 -9.35 -4.86 2.93
C VAL A 121 -8.65 -3.56 3.32
N LEU A 122 -7.31 -3.53 3.35
CA LEU A 122 -6.54 -2.32 3.65
C LEU A 122 -6.76 -1.21 2.61
N ALA A 123 -6.85 -1.57 1.32
CA ALA A 123 -7.13 -0.62 0.26
C ALA A 123 -8.53 0.01 0.42
N LEU A 124 -9.55 -0.80 0.75
CA LEU A 124 -10.90 -0.31 1.00
C LEU A 124 -10.97 0.62 2.21
N ILE A 125 -10.28 0.28 3.31
CA ILE A 125 -10.20 1.14 4.49
C ILE A 125 -9.58 2.50 4.13
N THR A 126 -8.50 2.49 3.34
CA THR A 126 -7.84 3.73 2.88
C THR A 126 -8.80 4.60 2.06
N ILE A 127 -9.56 4.00 1.15
CA ILE A 127 -10.56 4.71 0.35
C ILE A 127 -11.64 5.35 1.25
N ILE A 128 -12.10 4.61 2.27
CA ILE A 128 -13.10 5.12 3.23
C ILE A 128 -12.56 6.31 4.01
N ILE A 129 -11.31 6.26 4.48
CA ILE A 129 -10.67 7.36 5.20
C ILE A 129 -10.63 8.61 4.32
N ILE A 130 -10.15 8.48 3.08
CA ILE A 130 -10.09 9.58 2.11
C ILE A 130 -11.48 10.18 1.88
N PHE A 131 -12.51 9.34 1.75
CA PHE A 131 -13.88 9.80 1.56
C PHE A 131 -14.39 10.59 2.78
N VAL A 132 -14.13 10.11 4.00
CA VAL A 132 -14.52 10.80 5.24
C VAL A 132 -13.80 12.14 5.37
N GLU A 133 -12.49 12.19 5.13
CA GLU A 133 -11.72 13.44 5.14
C GLU A 133 -12.26 14.44 4.12
N PHE A 134 -12.60 13.98 2.92
CA PHE A 134 -13.19 14.83 1.90
C PHE A 134 -14.52 15.45 2.36
N GLN A 135 -15.41 14.67 2.96
CA GLN A 135 -16.71 15.15 3.40
C GLN A 135 -16.63 16.04 4.64
N LEU A 136 -15.82 15.68 5.63
CA LEU A 136 -15.78 16.37 6.93
C LEU A 136 -14.81 17.55 6.97
N ILE A 137 -13.73 17.52 6.18
CA ILE A 137 -12.66 18.52 6.27
C ILE A 137 -12.62 19.37 5.01
N ILE A 138 -12.46 18.75 3.84
CA ILE A 138 -12.16 19.47 2.59
C ILE A 138 -13.38 20.27 2.12
N LYS A 139 -14.54 19.62 2.00
CA LYS A 139 -15.77 20.24 1.51
C LYS A 139 -16.23 21.46 2.33
N PRO A 140 -16.35 21.40 3.68
CA PRO A 140 -16.77 22.57 4.45
C PRO A 140 -15.72 23.69 4.43
N SER A 141 -14.42 23.35 4.39
CA SER A 141 -13.35 24.35 4.29
C SER A 141 -13.42 25.10 2.96
N TYR A 142 -13.63 24.38 1.86
CA TYR A 142 -13.83 24.98 0.54
C TYR A 142 -15.03 25.93 0.53
N ASN A 143 -16.17 25.51 1.08
CA ASN A 143 -17.37 26.35 1.13
C ASN A 143 -17.16 27.63 1.95
N LYS A 144 -16.44 27.54 3.08
CA LYS A 144 -16.07 28.71 3.89
C LYS A 144 -15.21 29.69 3.09
N ILE A 145 -14.21 29.19 2.37
CA ILE A 145 -13.33 30.02 1.53
C ILE A 145 -14.13 30.70 0.42
N VAL A 146 -15.01 29.97 -0.27
CA VAL A 146 -15.87 30.54 -1.32
C VAL A 146 -16.80 31.61 -0.75
N SER A 147 -17.42 31.36 0.40
CA SER A 147 -18.28 32.34 1.07
C SER A 147 -17.51 33.60 1.47
N GLN A 148 -16.30 33.46 2.01
CA GLN A 148 -15.44 34.59 2.36
C GLN A 148 -15.01 35.39 1.13
N ASN A 149 -14.64 34.70 0.04
CA ASN A 149 -14.26 35.36 -1.21
C ASN A 149 -15.41 36.18 -1.80
N ASN A 150 -16.63 35.62 -1.80
CA ASN A 150 -17.81 36.34 -2.26
C ASN A 150 -18.08 37.59 -1.41
N ARG A 151 -17.96 37.48 -0.07
CA ARG A 151 -18.12 38.62 0.85
C ARG A 151 -17.06 39.70 0.60
N LEU A 152 -15.80 39.31 0.41
CA LEU A 152 -14.70 40.22 0.08
C LEU A 152 -14.91 40.91 -1.27
N ARG A 153 -15.40 40.20 -2.30
CA ARG A 153 -15.74 40.79 -3.59
C ARG A 153 -16.86 41.82 -3.47
N GLU A 154 -17.88 41.53 -2.66
CA GLU A 154 -18.97 42.48 -2.42
C GLU A 154 -18.46 43.75 -1.72
N ILE A 155 -17.62 43.60 -0.68
CA ILE A 155 -16.97 44.72 0.01
C ILE A 155 -16.12 45.54 -0.97
N ALA A 156 -15.30 44.88 -1.81
CA ALA A 156 -14.47 45.56 -2.80
C ALA A 156 -15.29 46.34 -3.84
N TRP A 157 -16.46 45.81 -4.23
CA TRP A 157 -17.38 46.51 -5.13
C TRP A 157 -17.98 47.75 -4.46
N LYS A 158 -18.48 47.63 -3.22
CA LYS A 158 -18.97 48.76 -2.42
C LYS A 158 -17.90 49.85 -2.27
N GLN A 159 -16.67 49.45 -1.94
CA GLN A 159 -15.54 50.38 -1.76
C GLN A 159 -15.11 51.06 -3.08
N SER A 160 -15.12 50.35 -4.20
CA SER A 160 -14.66 50.92 -5.47
C SER A 160 -15.72 51.76 -6.18
N HIS A 161 -17.00 51.45 -5.98
CA HIS A 161 -18.10 52.05 -6.73
C HIS A 161 -18.97 52.97 -5.89
N GLU A 162 -19.48 52.51 -4.75
CA GLU A 162 -20.42 53.29 -3.95
C GLU A 162 -19.74 54.39 -3.15
N VAL A 163 -18.57 54.13 -2.57
CA VAL A 163 -17.76 55.15 -1.87
C VAL A 163 -17.28 56.25 -2.82
N ARG A 164 -17.07 55.93 -4.10
CA ARG A 164 -16.55 56.89 -5.09
C ARG A 164 -17.52 58.03 -5.39
N LYS A 165 -18.83 57.78 -5.35
CA LYS A 165 -19.88 58.77 -5.65
C LYS A 165 -19.82 59.95 -4.66
N PRO A 166 -19.97 59.78 -3.33
CA PRO A 166 -19.93 60.89 -2.39
C PRO A 166 -18.55 61.55 -2.35
N ILE A 167 -17.45 60.80 -2.50
CA ILE A 167 -16.09 61.39 -2.60
C ILE A 167 -15.96 62.32 -3.80
N ALA A 168 -16.44 61.94 -4.97
CA ALA A 168 -16.42 62.80 -6.16
C ALA A 168 -17.24 64.08 -5.95
N THR A 169 -18.40 63.97 -5.30
CA THR A 169 -19.24 65.10 -4.92
C THR A 169 -18.53 66.05 -3.94
N ILE A 170 -17.93 65.51 -2.88
CA ILE A 170 -17.16 66.29 -1.90
C ILE A 170 -15.99 67.03 -2.57
N LEU A 171 -15.22 66.34 -3.41
CA LEU A 171 -14.10 66.93 -4.14
C LEU A 171 -14.55 68.01 -5.12
N GLY A 172 -15.63 67.77 -5.87
CA GLY A 172 -16.20 68.74 -6.81
C GLY A 172 -16.69 70.01 -6.12
N ILE A 173 -17.45 69.87 -5.03
CA ILE A 173 -17.96 71.01 -4.26
C ILE A 173 -16.82 71.77 -3.58
N SER A 174 -15.86 71.06 -2.98
CA SER A 174 -14.69 71.69 -2.33
C SER A 174 -13.86 72.50 -3.32
N ASN A 175 -13.66 71.96 -4.53
CA ASN A 175 -12.96 72.64 -5.62
C ASN A 175 -13.74 73.89 -6.08
N ALA A 176 -15.07 73.78 -6.28
CA ALA A 176 -15.91 74.91 -6.63
C ALA A 176 -15.86 76.03 -5.58
N ILE A 177 -15.82 75.68 -4.28
CA ILE A 177 -15.67 76.65 -3.21
C ILE A 177 -14.29 77.31 -3.23
N GLN A 178 -13.23 76.52 -3.44
CA GLN A 178 -11.84 77.00 -3.37
C GLN A 178 -11.48 77.90 -4.56
N ASN A 179 -11.96 77.58 -5.76
CA ASN A 179 -11.54 78.23 -7.01
C ASN A 179 -12.50 79.31 -7.51
N ASN A 180 -13.57 79.63 -6.77
CA ASN A 180 -14.54 80.65 -7.17
C ASN A 180 -14.59 81.81 -6.16
N ALA A 181 -13.66 82.77 -6.31
CA ALA A 181 -13.47 83.88 -5.38
C ALA A 181 -14.62 84.91 -5.35
N SER A 182 -15.51 84.89 -6.36
CA SER A 182 -16.66 85.80 -6.48
C SER A 182 -17.99 85.20 -6.01
N MET A 183 -17.95 83.99 -5.44
CA MET A 183 -19.12 83.29 -4.96
C MET A 183 -19.78 84.04 -3.79
N SER A 184 -21.10 84.22 -3.87
CA SER A 184 -21.88 84.89 -2.84
C SER A 184 -21.94 84.06 -1.54
N ALA A 185 -22.25 84.72 -0.42
CA ALA A 185 -22.43 84.03 0.86
C ALA A 185 -23.55 82.97 0.82
N GLU A 186 -24.60 83.22 0.04
CA GLU A 186 -25.76 82.35 -0.09
C GLU A 186 -25.43 81.09 -0.91
N GLU A 187 -24.70 81.23 -2.02
CA GLU A 187 -24.17 80.10 -2.80
C GLU A 187 -23.19 79.25 -1.99
N LYS A 188 -22.33 79.90 -1.20
CA LYS A 188 -21.36 79.21 -0.34
C LYS A 188 -22.07 78.39 0.74
N ASN A 189 -23.10 78.94 1.38
CA ASN A 189 -23.92 78.21 2.35
C ASN A 189 -24.63 77.00 1.70
N LYS A 190 -25.12 77.15 0.47
CA LYS A 190 -25.71 76.05 -0.29
C LYS A 190 -24.69 74.96 -0.63
N CYS A 191 -23.49 75.31 -1.06
CA CYS A 191 -22.40 74.36 -1.28
C CYS A 191 -22.01 73.63 0.02
N LEU A 192 -21.96 74.33 1.16
CA LEU A 192 -21.71 73.69 2.46
C LEU A 192 -22.82 72.70 2.85
N SER A 193 -24.09 73.01 2.56
CA SER A 193 -25.18 72.05 2.79
C SER A 193 -25.05 70.78 1.95
N TYR A 194 -24.71 70.91 0.67
CA TYR A 194 -24.46 69.74 -0.20
C TYR A 194 -23.20 68.96 0.19
N LEU A 195 -22.17 69.63 0.72
CA LEU A 195 -20.98 68.97 1.26
C LEU A 195 -21.34 68.12 2.49
N PHE A 196 -22.18 68.66 3.38
CA PHE A 196 -22.65 67.95 4.56
C PHE A 196 -23.46 66.70 4.17
N GLU A 197 -24.40 66.83 3.24
CA GLU A 197 -25.17 65.69 2.72
C GLU A 197 -24.27 64.61 2.09
N ALA A 198 -23.29 65.00 1.28
CA ALA A 198 -22.37 64.03 0.67
C ALA A 198 -21.44 63.34 1.70
N THR A 199 -21.12 64.04 2.80
CA THR A 199 -20.32 63.46 3.89
C THR A 199 -21.16 62.48 4.72
N ASP A 200 -22.45 62.78 4.93
CA ASP A 200 -23.40 61.86 5.57
C ASP A 200 -23.63 60.60 4.71
N GLU A 201 -23.82 60.76 3.39
CA GLU A 201 -23.92 59.63 2.46
C GLU A 201 -22.66 58.74 2.48
N LEU A 202 -21.47 59.35 2.56
CA LEU A 202 -20.22 58.60 2.71
C LEU A 202 -20.17 57.82 4.04
N ASP A 203 -20.56 58.45 5.15
CA ASP A 203 -20.58 57.80 6.46
C ASP A 203 -21.54 56.61 6.49
N GLN A 204 -22.71 56.75 5.87
CA GLN A 204 -23.68 55.65 5.70
C GLN A 204 -23.06 54.47 4.93
N VAL A 205 -22.41 54.72 3.78
CA VAL A 205 -21.76 53.67 2.99
C VAL A 205 -20.62 53.00 3.76
N ILE A 206 -19.83 53.76 4.53
CA ILE A 206 -18.77 53.20 5.38
C ILE A 206 -19.36 52.30 6.48
N ASN A 207 -20.43 52.76 7.14
CA ASN A 207 -21.13 51.97 8.16
C ASN A 207 -21.70 50.66 7.58
N GLU A 208 -22.22 50.67 6.35
CA GLU A 208 -22.65 49.46 5.65
C GLU A 208 -21.49 48.47 5.43
N ILE A 209 -20.31 48.96 5.03
CA ILE A 209 -19.11 48.12 4.80
C ILE A 209 -18.60 47.52 6.12
N VAL A 210 -18.54 48.31 7.19
CA VAL A 210 -18.10 47.86 8.52
C VAL A 210 -19.05 46.79 9.07
N ASN A 211 -20.36 47.02 8.98
CA ASN A 211 -21.37 46.04 9.38
C ASN A 211 -21.30 44.76 8.53
N LYS A 212 -20.92 44.86 7.25
CA LYS A 212 -20.65 43.72 6.38
C LYS A 212 -19.28 43.08 6.60
N THR A 213 -18.39 43.60 7.43
CA THR A 213 -17.10 42.97 7.72
C THR A 213 -17.12 42.18 9.04
N ASN A 214 -17.87 42.67 10.02
CA ASN A 214 -18.13 42.00 11.32
C ASN A 214 -19.07 40.80 11.18
#